data_AF-A0A673I5X2-F1
#
_entry.id   AF-A0A673I5X2-F1
#
_cell.length_a   1.000
_cell.length_b   1.000
_cell.length_c   1.000
_cell.angle_alpha   90.00
_cell.angle_beta   90.00
_cell.angle_gamma   90.00
#
_symmetry.space_group_name_H-M   'P 1'
#
loop_
_entity.id
_entity.type
_entity.pdbx_description
1 polymer ?
#
loop_
_entity_poly.entity_id
_entity_poly.type
_entity_poly.pdbx_seq_one_letter_code
_entity_poly.pdbx_strand_id
1 'polypeptide(L)'
;MRSLRKTVLLALVASVVLVLAVLHSWPTRVYSTVDVRYRPGPGAERLLEERLPEPDPSTSTIPYRVRESVARLLARNGCVCEGDSRGVNLPFAQLLFPRVSAHPLHTAFQASQLHEMKKRRAKDANVQLFVNDCNPGYPTQGVEVRPLKTILIPGLALKELPRDVYTVTSLGTFNVAAEVEGVKVRGDGEMHMTLSSSLLSSLNRQLQFITYTNTLFHPSTADTVQLDTEGHQALFTIKIRHGVTPKLYNTGSDYNISALVTIATKTFLRYDKLQDLIDSIRQYYPTVTIVIADDSEHPKTVSGPYIEHYIMPFGKGWFAGRNLAVSQVTTKYVLWVDDDFIFTANTKLEKLVDVLEKTTLDLVGGAVREATGYTATYRQTISIEAGEEDGDCLHMRRGFHHIIQGFPHCVVTDGVINFFLARTDKVQQVGFDPRLARVAHLEFFIDGLGSLHVGSCDDVIVNHATKIKLPWGQSESDKTYARFRYPPASSDATHTKNGLLYFKNRFQCLTHN
;
A
#
# COMPACT_ATOMS: atom_id res chain seq x y z
N MET A 1 39.98 66.71 -8.67
CA MET A 1 38.66 66.40 -9.30
C MET A 1 38.68 65.37 -10.44
N ARG A 2 39.78 65.13 -11.18
CA ARG A 2 39.80 64.14 -12.30
C ARG A 2 39.85 62.66 -11.88
N SER A 3 40.46 62.34 -10.72
CA SER A 3 40.60 60.95 -10.25
C SER A 3 39.26 60.34 -9.79
N LEU A 4 38.47 61.12 -9.04
CA LEU A 4 37.16 60.71 -8.51
C LEU A 4 36.14 60.34 -9.62
N ARG A 5 36.20 61.03 -10.77
CA ARG A 5 35.33 60.72 -11.93
C ARG A 5 35.64 59.36 -12.56
N LYS A 6 36.90 58.91 -12.57
CA LYS A 6 37.28 57.62 -13.16
C LYS A 6 36.87 56.45 -12.27
N THR A 7 37.02 56.57 -10.96
CA THR A 7 36.57 55.54 -10.00
C THR A 7 35.05 55.41 -9.97
N VAL A 8 34.32 56.52 -10.05
CA VAL A 8 32.85 56.48 -10.14
C VAL A 8 32.39 55.84 -11.46
N LEU A 9 33.07 56.11 -12.58
CA LEU A 9 32.74 55.49 -13.86
C LEU A 9 33.04 53.98 -13.86
N LEU A 10 34.16 53.55 -13.27
CA LEU A 10 34.50 52.14 -13.11
C LEU A 10 33.53 51.41 -12.17
N ALA A 11 33.10 52.05 -11.09
CA ALA A 11 32.09 51.51 -10.19
C ALA A 11 30.72 51.37 -10.89
N LEU A 12 30.34 52.34 -11.73
CA LEU A 12 29.12 52.27 -12.54
C LEU A 12 29.20 51.17 -13.60
N VAL A 13 30.33 51.02 -14.29
CA VAL A 13 30.51 49.94 -15.28
C VAL A 13 30.50 48.59 -14.58
N ALA A 14 31.20 48.45 -13.46
CA ALA A 14 31.19 47.23 -12.66
C ALA A 14 29.78 46.91 -12.13
N SER A 15 29.01 47.91 -11.67
CA SER A 15 27.64 47.70 -11.21
C SER A 15 26.70 47.31 -12.36
N VAL A 16 26.87 47.91 -13.55
CA VAL A 16 26.09 47.55 -14.74
C VAL A 16 26.40 46.12 -15.17
N VAL A 17 27.67 45.73 -15.18
CA VAL A 17 28.07 44.34 -15.50
C VAL A 17 27.56 43.37 -14.43
N LEU A 18 27.61 43.74 -13.15
CA LEU A 18 27.08 42.91 -12.06
C LEU A 18 25.56 42.78 -12.14
N VAL A 19 24.84 43.86 -12.46
CA VAL A 19 23.38 43.85 -12.64
C VAL A 19 22.98 43.07 -13.88
N LEU A 20 23.73 43.18 -14.98
CA LEU A 20 23.50 42.36 -16.18
C LEU A 20 23.80 40.89 -15.93
N ALA A 21 24.84 40.57 -15.17
CA ALA A 21 25.14 39.20 -14.75
C ALA A 21 24.04 38.66 -13.84
N VAL A 22 23.56 39.46 -12.88
CA VAL A 22 22.47 39.12 -11.96
C VAL A 22 21.15 38.96 -12.71
N LEU A 23 20.83 39.81 -13.69
CA LEU A 23 19.65 39.70 -14.55
C LEU A 23 19.72 38.50 -15.50
N HIS A 24 20.91 38.15 -16.03
CA HIS A 24 21.10 36.93 -16.82
C HIS A 24 21.10 35.66 -15.98
N SER A 25 21.50 35.74 -14.71
CA SER A 25 21.48 34.61 -13.77
C SER A 25 20.19 34.51 -12.95
N TRP A 26 19.31 35.53 -13.02
CA TRP A 26 18.04 35.50 -12.31
C TRP A 26 17.20 34.41 -12.96
N PRO A 27 16.84 33.33 -12.24
CA PRO A 27 15.96 32.34 -12.80
C PRO A 27 14.63 33.05 -13.00
N THR A 28 14.26 33.30 -14.24
CA THR A 28 12.86 33.51 -14.58
C THR A 28 12.16 32.23 -14.13
N ARG A 29 11.63 32.20 -12.91
CA ARG A 29 10.62 31.23 -12.49
C ARG A 29 9.37 31.53 -13.31
N VAL A 30 9.46 31.19 -14.59
CA VAL A 30 8.30 30.85 -15.40
C VAL A 30 7.83 29.55 -14.76
N TYR A 31 6.59 29.54 -14.28
CA TYR A 31 5.88 28.31 -13.96
C TYR A 31 6.19 27.28 -15.04
N SER A 32 6.49 26.04 -14.64
CA SER A 32 6.96 24.98 -15.53
C SER A 32 5.92 24.68 -16.62
N THR A 33 5.94 25.42 -17.72
CA THR A 33 5.61 24.84 -19.02
C THR A 33 6.78 23.92 -19.34
N VAL A 34 6.56 22.63 -19.13
CA VAL A 34 7.50 21.62 -19.60
C VAL A 34 7.36 21.57 -21.12
N ASP A 35 8.19 22.32 -21.84
CA ASP A 35 8.36 22.12 -23.28
C ASP A 35 9.12 20.80 -23.48
N VAL A 36 8.38 19.70 -23.65
CA VAL A 36 8.95 18.38 -23.97
C VAL A 36 9.33 18.36 -25.45
N ARG A 37 10.29 19.18 -25.88
CA ARG A 37 10.98 18.96 -27.17
C ARG A 37 11.97 17.81 -27.00
N TYR A 38 11.44 16.60 -26.97
CA TYR A 38 12.24 15.38 -27.07
C TYR A 38 12.35 14.95 -28.55
N ARG A 39 13.54 14.50 -28.95
CA ARG A 39 13.88 14.15 -30.34
C ARG A 39 12.91 13.11 -30.92
N PRO A 40 12.51 13.24 -32.20
CA PRO A 40 11.60 12.32 -32.84
C PRO A 40 12.27 10.96 -33.05
N GLY A 41 11.74 9.94 -32.38
CA GLY A 41 11.96 8.54 -32.76
C GLY A 41 10.74 8.04 -33.55
N PRO A 42 10.92 7.22 -34.60
CA PRO A 42 9.81 6.63 -35.34
C PRO A 42 9.05 5.62 -34.47
N GLY A 43 7.71 5.63 -34.49
CA GLY A 43 6.90 4.56 -33.88
C GLY A 43 5.66 4.93 -33.07
N ALA A 44 5.10 6.14 -33.19
CA ALA A 44 3.86 6.51 -32.48
C ALA A 44 2.66 5.59 -32.80
N GLU A 45 2.62 5.06 -34.03
CA GLU A 45 1.59 4.13 -34.51
C GLU A 45 1.68 2.76 -33.82
N ARG A 46 2.89 2.17 -33.74
CA ARG A 46 3.11 0.92 -32.99
C ARG A 46 2.77 1.05 -31.50
N LEU A 47 3.09 2.19 -30.89
CA LEU A 47 2.78 2.46 -29.47
C LEU A 47 1.27 2.52 -29.19
N LEU A 48 0.48 2.96 -30.17
CA LEU A 48 -0.98 2.96 -30.09
C LEU A 48 -1.54 1.55 -30.31
N GLU A 49 -1.10 0.85 -31.35
CA GLU A 49 -1.55 -0.51 -31.67
C GLU A 49 -1.32 -1.50 -30.51
N GLU A 50 -0.17 -1.43 -29.83
CA GLU A 50 0.15 -2.29 -28.67
C GLU A 50 -0.76 -2.03 -27.44
N ARG A 51 -1.52 -0.93 -27.40
CA ARG A 51 -2.37 -0.54 -26.27
C ARG A 51 -3.87 -0.63 -26.54
N LEU A 52 -4.26 -0.84 -27.80
CA LEU A 52 -5.65 -1.09 -28.10
C LEU A 52 -6.02 -2.50 -27.60
N PRO A 53 -7.21 -2.67 -27.00
CA PRO A 53 -7.80 -3.99 -26.81
C PRO A 53 -7.85 -4.73 -28.16
N GLU A 54 -7.95 -6.08 -28.15
CA GLU A 54 -8.11 -6.82 -29.40
C GLU A 54 -9.24 -6.21 -30.23
N PRO A 55 -8.96 -5.80 -31.48
CA PRO A 55 -9.90 -5.00 -32.23
C PRO A 55 -11.12 -5.85 -32.56
N ASP A 56 -12.31 -5.29 -32.33
CA ASP A 56 -13.53 -5.84 -32.92
C ASP A 56 -13.30 -5.95 -34.44
N PRO A 57 -13.43 -7.14 -35.05
CA PRO A 57 -13.15 -7.36 -36.47
C PRO A 57 -13.89 -6.35 -37.36
N SER A 58 -15.07 -5.87 -36.95
CA SER A 58 -15.87 -4.88 -37.66
C SER A 58 -15.27 -3.46 -37.72
N THR A 59 -14.39 -3.11 -36.77
CA THR A 59 -13.75 -1.78 -36.68
C THR A 59 -12.28 -1.79 -37.09
N SER A 60 -11.65 -2.98 -37.14
CA SER A 60 -10.24 -3.17 -37.47
C SER A 60 -9.84 -2.65 -38.86
N THR A 61 -10.77 -2.65 -39.81
CA THR A 61 -10.55 -2.22 -41.21
C THR A 61 -10.72 -0.73 -41.44
N ILE A 62 -11.15 0.04 -40.43
CA ILE A 62 -11.41 1.48 -40.58
C ILE A 62 -10.10 2.25 -40.42
N PRO A 63 -9.68 3.02 -41.44
CA PRO A 63 -8.43 3.78 -41.39
C PRO A 63 -8.50 4.93 -40.38
N TYR A 64 -7.37 5.24 -39.78
CA TYR A 64 -7.20 6.35 -38.87
C TYR A 64 -5.88 7.06 -39.12
N ARG A 65 -5.79 8.32 -38.70
CA ARG A 65 -4.56 9.12 -38.76
C ARG A 65 -4.05 9.39 -37.35
N VAL A 66 -2.87 8.87 -37.02
CA VAL A 66 -2.26 9.09 -35.71
C VAL A 66 -1.92 10.56 -35.50
N ARG A 67 -2.31 11.08 -34.33
CA ARG A 67 -1.92 12.40 -33.87
C ARG A 67 -0.73 12.29 -32.95
N GLU A 68 0.47 12.42 -33.53
CA GLU A 68 1.72 12.18 -32.82
C GLU A 68 1.89 13.02 -31.54
N SER A 69 1.37 14.24 -31.50
CA SER A 69 1.48 15.12 -30.32
C SER A 69 0.78 14.55 -29.09
N VAL A 70 -0.33 13.82 -29.27
CA VAL A 70 -1.10 13.19 -28.18
C VAL A 70 -0.61 11.77 -27.94
N ALA A 71 -0.39 11.00 -29.01
CA ALA A 71 0.08 9.62 -28.93
C ALA A 71 1.40 9.49 -28.14
N ARG A 72 2.29 10.49 -28.24
CA ARG A 72 3.56 10.53 -27.49
C ARG A 72 3.41 10.77 -25.98
N LEU A 73 2.26 11.26 -25.51
CA LEU A 73 1.97 11.45 -24.09
C LEU A 73 1.60 10.14 -23.38
N LEU A 74 1.17 9.14 -24.15
CA LEU A 74 0.87 7.81 -23.63
C LEU A 74 2.16 7.14 -23.13
N ALA A 75 2.02 6.34 -22.08
CA ALA A 75 3.14 5.61 -21.53
C ALA A 75 3.73 4.66 -22.59
N ARG A 76 5.07 4.63 -22.69
CA ARG A 76 5.78 3.70 -23.57
C ARG A 76 5.95 2.35 -22.86
N ASN A 77 6.05 1.26 -23.62
CA ASN A 77 6.28 -0.10 -23.10
C ASN A 77 7.68 -0.31 -22.49
N GLY A 78 8.50 0.75 -22.45
CA GLY A 78 9.75 0.80 -21.72
C GLY A 78 10.12 2.24 -21.35
N CYS A 79 10.97 2.38 -20.34
CA CYS A 79 11.57 3.65 -19.97
C CYS A 79 13.11 3.49 -19.90
N VAL A 80 13.81 4.54 -20.29
CA VAL A 80 15.27 4.64 -20.16
C VAL A 80 15.55 5.97 -19.48
N CYS A 81 16.34 5.95 -18.42
CA CYS A 81 16.82 7.17 -17.77
C CYS A 81 18.07 7.64 -18.53
N GLU A 82 18.00 8.83 -19.11
CA GLU A 82 19.15 9.49 -19.76
C GLU A 82 19.62 10.63 -18.85
N GLY A 83 20.91 10.63 -18.53
CA GLY A 83 21.54 11.72 -17.77
C GLY A 83 22.17 12.73 -18.71
N ASP A 84 22.43 13.93 -18.20
CA ASP A 84 23.11 14.96 -18.98
C ASP A 84 24.50 14.49 -19.41
N SER A 85 24.83 14.68 -20.68
CA SER A 85 26.19 14.45 -21.20
C SER A 85 27.21 15.29 -20.43
N ARG A 86 28.43 14.77 -20.20
CA ARG A 86 29.50 15.48 -19.46
C ARG A 86 29.84 16.81 -20.16
N GLY A 87 29.22 17.90 -19.71
CA GLY A 87 29.60 19.26 -20.08
C GLY A 87 30.87 19.72 -19.37
N VAL A 88 31.47 20.80 -19.87
CA VAL A 88 32.70 21.43 -19.35
C VAL A 88 32.65 21.61 -17.83
N ASN A 89 33.69 21.18 -17.12
CA ASN A 89 33.82 21.34 -15.68
C ASN A 89 34.22 22.78 -15.35
N LEU A 90 33.22 23.64 -15.13
CA LEU A 90 33.42 24.96 -14.53
C LEU A 90 33.22 24.87 -13.01
N PRO A 91 34.02 25.57 -12.19
CA PRO A 91 33.78 25.67 -10.76
C PRO A 91 32.38 26.26 -10.50
N PHE A 92 31.66 25.73 -9.50
CA PHE A 92 30.28 26.08 -9.15
C PHE A 92 29.19 25.80 -10.20
N ALA A 93 29.51 25.16 -11.33
CA ALA A 93 28.51 24.83 -12.35
C ALA A 93 27.37 23.95 -11.82
N GLN A 94 27.62 23.07 -10.85
CA GLN A 94 26.58 22.24 -10.23
C GLN A 94 25.61 23.03 -9.34
N LEU A 95 26.04 24.18 -8.80
CA LEU A 95 25.22 25.08 -7.98
C LEU A 95 24.31 25.95 -8.84
N LEU A 96 24.79 26.36 -10.02
CA LEU A 96 24.05 27.20 -10.96
C LEU A 96 23.22 26.38 -11.97
N PHE A 97 23.68 25.17 -12.30
CA PHE A 97 23.08 24.25 -13.26
C PHE A 97 23.08 22.82 -12.70
N PRO A 98 22.05 22.47 -11.88
CA PRO A 98 21.91 21.12 -11.37
C PRO A 98 21.83 20.13 -12.54
N ARG A 99 22.81 19.23 -12.65
CA ARG A 99 22.84 18.21 -13.71
C ARG A 99 21.93 17.04 -13.35
N VAL A 100 21.28 16.48 -14.37
CA VAL A 100 20.49 15.26 -14.23
C VAL A 100 21.41 14.05 -14.30
N SER A 101 21.50 13.29 -13.21
CA SER A 101 22.19 12.00 -13.18
C SER A 101 21.21 10.85 -13.46
N ALA A 102 21.63 9.90 -14.30
CA ALA A 102 20.90 8.65 -14.52
C ALA A 102 21.71 7.45 -14.03
N HIS A 103 21.07 6.58 -13.25
CA HIS A 103 21.68 5.36 -12.72
C HIS A 103 20.82 4.13 -13.07
N PRO A 104 21.38 3.13 -13.77
CA PRO A 104 20.64 1.91 -14.09
C PRO A 104 20.49 1.01 -12.84
N LEU A 105 19.33 1.05 -12.20
CA LEU A 105 19.10 0.34 -10.92
C LEU A 105 19.22 -1.20 -11.00
N HIS A 106 19.14 -1.79 -12.20
CA HIS A 106 19.29 -3.23 -12.37
C HIS A 106 20.73 -3.73 -12.13
N THR A 107 21.73 -2.84 -12.16
CA THR A 107 23.13 -3.20 -11.90
C THR A 107 23.40 -3.52 -10.43
N ALA A 108 22.41 -3.33 -9.54
CA ALA A 108 22.50 -3.76 -8.15
C ALA A 108 22.47 -5.30 -8.01
N PHE A 109 22.09 -6.05 -9.05
CA PHE A 109 21.94 -7.50 -9.01
C PHE A 109 22.82 -8.18 -10.06
N GLN A 110 23.29 -9.38 -9.74
CA GLN A 110 23.93 -10.27 -10.72
C GLN A 110 22.90 -10.77 -11.75
N ALA A 111 23.35 -11.17 -12.94
CA ALA A 111 22.48 -11.56 -14.04
C ALA A 111 21.53 -12.73 -13.70
N SER A 112 22.01 -13.72 -12.94
CA SER A 112 21.21 -14.87 -12.48
C SER A 112 20.06 -14.45 -11.57
N GLN A 113 20.32 -13.55 -10.62
CA GLN A 113 19.32 -13.02 -9.69
C GLN A 113 18.32 -12.08 -10.38
N LEU A 114 18.77 -11.33 -11.39
CA LEU A 114 17.94 -10.36 -12.09
C LEU A 114 16.74 -11.02 -12.80
N HIS A 115 16.92 -12.21 -13.38
CA HIS A 115 15.83 -12.94 -14.03
C HIS A 115 14.74 -13.33 -13.03
N GLU A 116 15.15 -13.87 -11.88
CA GLU A 116 14.22 -14.27 -10.82
C GLU A 116 13.49 -13.07 -10.23
N MET A 117 14.19 -11.95 -9.99
CA MET A 117 13.56 -10.71 -9.54
C MET A 117 12.51 -10.19 -10.52
N LYS A 118 12.78 -10.26 -11.84
CA LYS A 118 11.80 -9.86 -12.87
C LYS A 118 10.56 -10.76 -12.82
N LYS A 119 10.73 -12.08 -12.67
CA LYS A 119 9.62 -13.03 -12.54
C LYS A 119 8.76 -12.74 -11.30
N ARG A 120 9.39 -12.47 -10.15
CA ARG A 120 8.68 -12.11 -8.91
C ARG A 120 7.89 -10.80 -9.07
N ARG A 121 8.49 -9.76 -9.68
CA ARG A 121 7.80 -8.49 -9.96
C ARG A 121 6.59 -8.64 -10.88
N ALA A 122 6.65 -9.56 -11.85
CA ALA A 122 5.55 -9.80 -12.77
C ALA A 122 4.35 -10.51 -12.11
N LYS A 123 4.59 -11.37 -11.11
CA LYS A 123 3.53 -12.09 -10.39
C LYS A 123 2.62 -11.14 -9.57
N ASP A 124 3.17 -10.03 -9.08
CA ASP A 124 2.45 -8.99 -8.32
C ASP A 124 1.84 -7.90 -9.22
N ALA A 125 1.91 -8.05 -10.55
CA ALA A 125 1.27 -7.13 -11.47
C ALA A 125 -0.25 -7.36 -11.47
N ASN A 126 -1.00 -6.47 -10.81
CA ASN A 126 -2.46 -6.46 -10.91
C ASN A 126 -2.90 -6.29 -12.37
N VAL A 127 -3.68 -7.23 -12.85
CA VAL A 127 -4.45 -7.11 -14.09
C VAL A 127 -5.91 -7.28 -13.71
N GLN A 128 -6.72 -6.24 -13.94
CA GLN A 128 -8.00 -6.37 -14.64
C GLN A 128 -8.73 -5.03 -14.74
N LEU A 129 -9.21 -4.76 -15.94
CA LEU A 129 -10.32 -3.87 -16.22
C LEU A 129 -11.38 -4.76 -16.86
N PHE A 130 -12.54 -4.85 -16.22
CA PHE A 130 -13.69 -5.50 -16.82
C PHE A 130 -14.43 -4.47 -17.67
N VAL A 131 -14.61 -4.77 -18.94
CA VAL A 131 -15.51 -4.04 -19.84
C VAL A 131 -16.85 -4.76 -19.79
N ASN A 132 -17.92 -4.01 -19.53
CA ASN A 132 -19.27 -4.57 -19.46
C ASN A 132 -20.00 -4.36 -20.79
N ASP A 133 -20.92 -5.25 -21.13
CA ASP A 133 -21.66 -5.23 -22.39
C ASP A 133 -22.87 -4.26 -22.35
N CYS A 134 -22.62 -3.00 -21.96
CA CYS A 134 -23.63 -1.94 -21.82
C CYS A 134 -23.62 -0.94 -23.00
N ASN A 135 -24.64 -0.08 -23.10
CA ASN A 135 -24.68 1.04 -24.04
C ASN A 135 -24.90 2.37 -23.27
N PRO A 136 -23.93 3.29 -23.25
CA PRO A 136 -22.56 3.14 -23.75
C PRO A 136 -21.78 2.06 -22.97
N GLY A 137 -20.79 1.44 -23.61
CA GLY A 137 -19.77 0.62 -22.98
C GLY A 137 -18.71 1.52 -22.32
N TYR A 138 -18.24 1.14 -21.13
CA TYR A 138 -17.26 1.89 -20.34
C TYR A 138 -16.58 0.97 -19.31
N PRO A 139 -15.45 1.39 -18.71
CA PRO A 139 -14.75 0.58 -17.71
C PRO A 139 -15.48 0.68 -16.36
N THR A 140 -16.29 -0.33 -16.02
CA THR A 140 -17.21 -0.30 -14.86
C THR A 140 -16.52 -0.24 -13.51
N GLN A 141 -15.28 -0.74 -13.41
CA GLN A 141 -14.47 -0.62 -12.19
C GLN A 141 -13.66 0.69 -12.12
N GLY A 142 -13.83 1.57 -13.12
CA GLY A 142 -13.01 2.76 -13.32
C GLY A 142 -11.62 2.41 -13.86
N VAL A 143 -10.80 3.43 -14.12
CA VAL A 143 -9.40 3.28 -14.58
C VAL A 143 -8.43 3.97 -13.63
N GLU A 144 -7.15 3.60 -13.68
CA GLU A 144 -6.11 4.23 -12.87
C GLU A 144 -5.08 4.94 -13.75
N VAL A 145 -4.76 6.18 -13.39
CA VAL A 145 -3.71 6.96 -14.05
C VAL A 145 -2.82 7.61 -13.00
N ARG A 146 -1.53 7.76 -13.31
CA ARG A 146 -0.61 8.48 -12.44
C ARG A 146 -0.88 9.99 -12.52
N PRO A 147 -0.61 10.77 -11.45
CA PRO A 147 -0.74 12.22 -11.50
C PRO A 147 0.03 12.83 -12.67
N LEU A 148 -0.58 13.79 -13.36
CA LEU A 148 -0.02 14.49 -14.52
C LEU A 148 0.37 13.55 -15.69
N LYS A 149 -0.34 12.43 -15.84
CA LYS A 149 -0.16 11.49 -16.96
C LYS A 149 -1.43 11.31 -17.76
N THR A 150 -1.22 10.83 -18.98
CA THR A 150 -2.27 10.57 -19.97
C THR A 150 -2.49 9.06 -20.10
N ILE A 151 -3.74 8.65 -20.24
CA ILE A 151 -4.15 7.26 -20.48
C ILE A 151 -5.21 7.21 -21.59
N LEU A 152 -5.24 6.11 -22.35
CA LEU A 152 -6.39 5.75 -23.17
C LEU A 152 -7.54 5.31 -22.26
N ILE A 153 -8.78 5.63 -22.61
CA ILE A 153 -9.95 5.15 -21.88
C ILE A 153 -10.41 3.84 -22.54
N PRO A 154 -10.14 2.67 -21.94
CA PRO A 154 -10.50 1.39 -22.54
C PRO A 154 -12.00 1.13 -22.42
N GLY A 155 -12.54 0.39 -23.38
CA GLY A 155 -13.91 -0.11 -23.32
C GLY A 155 -14.99 0.91 -23.68
N LEU A 156 -14.63 2.12 -24.12
CA LEU A 156 -15.61 3.07 -24.68
C LEU A 156 -16.20 2.52 -25.99
N ALA A 157 -17.50 2.28 -25.99
CA ALA A 157 -18.21 1.76 -27.15
C ALA A 157 -19.69 2.18 -27.12
N LEU A 158 -20.36 2.11 -28.27
CA LEU A 158 -21.78 2.36 -28.45
C LEU A 158 -22.39 1.19 -29.22
N LYS A 159 -23.56 0.74 -28.79
CA LYS A 159 -24.31 -0.33 -29.47
C LYS A 159 -25.26 0.22 -30.54
N GLU A 160 -25.70 1.46 -30.37
CA GLU A 160 -26.64 2.12 -31.27
C GLU A 160 -26.05 3.46 -31.72
N LEU A 161 -26.35 3.86 -32.95
CA LEU A 161 -25.97 5.18 -33.43
C LEU A 161 -26.80 6.23 -32.66
N PRO A 162 -26.17 7.12 -31.88
CA PRO A 162 -26.91 8.20 -31.25
C PRO A 162 -27.50 9.10 -32.35
N ARG A 163 -28.77 9.53 -32.20
CA ARG A 163 -29.37 10.46 -33.18
C ARG A 163 -28.73 11.85 -33.10
N ASP A 164 -28.18 12.18 -31.92
CA ASP A 164 -27.49 13.42 -31.60
C ASP A 164 -26.02 13.19 -31.19
N VAL A 165 -25.42 14.18 -30.53
CA VAL A 165 -24.00 14.26 -30.16
C VAL A 165 -23.68 13.37 -28.95
N TYR A 166 -22.62 12.56 -29.05
CA TYR A 166 -22.03 11.85 -27.92
C TYR A 166 -21.18 12.81 -27.09
N THR A 167 -21.47 12.97 -25.81
CA THR A 167 -20.78 13.94 -24.94
C THR A 167 -20.01 13.22 -23.84
N VAL A 168 -18.78 13.67 -23.60
CA VAL A 168 -17.89 13.21 -22.53
C VAL A 168 -17.50 14.42 -21.69
N THR A 169 -17.70 14.37 -20.37
CA THR A 169 -17.32 15.45 -19.44
C THR A 169 -16.54 14.93 -18.24
N SER A 170 -15.57 15.71 -17.74
CA SER A 170 -14.78 15.41 -16.53
C SER A 170 -14.10 16.65 -15.95
N LEU A 171 -13.35 16.49 -14.85
CA LEU A 171 -12.49 17.54 -14.30
C LEU A 171 -11.12 17.65 -15.01
N GLY A 172 -10.65 16.58 -15.64
CA GLY A 172 -9.45 16.55 -16.48
C GLY A 172 -9.72 16.98 -17.93
N THR A 173 -8.74 16.79 -18.81
CA THR A 173 -8.86 17.15 -20.23
C THR A 173 -8.91 15.92 -21.12
N PHE A 174 -9.74 15.97 -22.17
CA PHE A 174 -9.85 14.90 -23.15
C PHE A 174 -9.14 15.26 -24.44
N ASN A 175 -8.42 14.30 -25.01
CA ASN A 175 -7.81 14.43 -26.33
C ASN A 175 -8.01 13.18 -27.16
N VAL A 176 -7.81 13.30 -28.48
CA VAL A 176 -7.80 12.15 -29.40
C VAL A 176 -6.37 11.79 -29.81
N ALA A 177 -5.98 10.54 -29.64
CA ALA A 177 -4.65 10.04 -30.03
C ALA A 177 -4.56 9.72 -31.54
N ALA A 178 -5.70 9.49 -32.19
CA ALA A 178 -5.82 9.34 -33.63
C ALA A 178 -7.19 9.87 -34.10
N GLU A 179 -7.26 10.30 -35.36
CA GLU A 179 -8.46 10.83 -35.99
C GLU A 179 -9.02 9.80 -36.98
N VAL A 180 -10.33 9.58 -36.94
CA VAL A 180 -11.05 8.67 -37.84
C VAL A 180 -11.86 9.48 -38.84
N GLU A 181 -11.76 9.10 -40.12
CA GLU A 181 -12.51 9.79 -41.18
C GLU A 181 -14.03 9.67 -40.96
N GLY A 182 -14.74 10.77 -41.19
CA GLY A 182 -16.20 10.83 -41.00
C GLY A 182 -16.66 11.05 -39.57
N VAL A 183 -15.75 11.31 -38.62
CA VAL A 183 -16.10 11.69 -37.23
C VAL A 183 -15.75 13.16 -36.97
N LYS A 184 -16.71 13.93 -36.46
CA LYS A 184 -16.50 15.31 -36.01
C LYS A 184 -16.27 15.31 -34.50
N VAL A 185 -15.12 15.83 -34.08
CA VAL A 185 -14.74 15.99 -32.67
C VAL A 185 -14.72 17.49 -32.33
N ARG A 186 -15.32 17.90 -31.21
CA ARG A 186 -15.17 19.26 -30.63
C ARG A 186 -14.81 19.16 -29.14
N GLY A 187 -14.16 20.18 -28.61
CA GLY A 187 -13.68 20.19 -27.21
C GLY A 187 -12.41 19.34 -26.99
N ASP A 188 -11.60 19.16 -28.04
CA ASP A 188 -10.30 18.52 -27.92
C ASP A 188 -9.31 19.40 -27.13
N GLY A 189 -8.77 18.85 -26.05
CA GLY A 189 -7.96 19.56 -25.06
C GLY A 189 -8.77 20.23 -23.95
N GLU A 190 -10.10 20.06 -23.94
CA GLU A 190 -11.00 20.67 -22.97
C GLU A 190 -11.56 19.63 -21.98
N MET A 191 -12.27 20.12 -20.97
CA MET A 191 -12.94 19.30 -19.94
C MET A 191 -14.20 18.61 -20.44
N HIS A 192 -14.73 19.08 -21.57
CA HIS A 192 -15.89 18.55 -22.25
C HIS A 192 -15.50 18.24 -23.70
N MET A 193 -15.90 17.08 -24.19
CA MET A 193 -15.66 16.65 -25.57
C MET A 193 -16.96 16.15 -26.17
N THR A 194 -17.19 16.48 -27.44
CA THR A 194 -18.36 16.05 -28.19
C THR A 194 -17.94 15.35 -29.47
N LEU A 195 -18.55 14.20 -29.76
CA LEU A 195 -18.30 13.40 -30.95
C LEU A 195 -19.61 13.18 -31.73
N SER A 196 -19.53 13.25 -33.06
CA SER A 196 -20.67 12.94 -33.94
C SER A 196 -20.20 12.31 -35.25
N SER A 197 -20.96 11.35 -35.76
CA SER A 197 -20.72 10.68 -37.04
C SER A 197 -22.03 10.14 -37.59
N SER A 198 -22.11 9.95 -38.91
CA SER A 198 -23.22 9.23 -39.56
C SER A 198 -23.05 7.71 -39.49
N LEU A 199 -21.88 7.22 -39.08
CA LEU A 199 -21.55 5.79 -39.05
C LEU A 199 -21.14 5.37 -37.64
N LEU A 200 -21.85 4.39 -37.09
CA LEU A 200 -21.59 3.88 -35.73
C LEU A 200 -20.21 3.25 -35.63
N SER A 201 -19.79 2.55 -36.68
CA SER A 201 -18.49 1.90 -36.74
C SER A 201 -17.34 2.92 -36.73
N SER A 202 -17.46 4.04 -37.45
CA SER A 202 -16.49 5.15 -37.39
C SER A 202 -16.46 5.81 -36.01
N LEU A 203 -17.63 6.02 -35.40
CA LEU A 203 -17.72 6.59 -34.06
C LEU A 203 -17.06 5.67 -33.01
N ASN A 204 -17.40 4.38 -32.99
CA ASN A 204 -16.77 3.38 -32.12
C ASN A 204 -15.26 3.27 -32.34
N ARG A 205 -14.82 3.35 -33.60
CA ARG A 205 -13.39 3.42 -33.92
C ARG A 205 -12.75 4.67 -33.32
N GLN A 206 -13.42 5.82 -33.34
CA GLN A 206 -12.90 7.06 -32.74
C GLN A 206 -12.85 6.99 -31.20
N LEU A 207 -13.81 6.32 -30.57
CA LEU A 207 -13.86 6.13 -29.10
C LEU A 207 -12.64 5.35 -28.57
N GLN A 208 -12.10 4.42 -29.35
CA GLN A 208 -10.89 3.67 -29.01
C GLN A 208 -9.65 4.57 -28.82
N PHE A 209 -9.68 5.78 -29.37
CA PHE A 209 -8.56 6.73 -29.34
C PHE A 209 -8.77 7.90 -28.37
N ILE A 210 -9.84 7.90 -27.58
CA ILE A 210 -10.06 8.92 -26.55
C ILE A 210 -9.05 8.72 -25.43
N THR A 211 -8.38 9.80 -25.09
CA THR A 211 -7.42 9.88 -24.00
C THR A 211 -7.90 10.84 -22.93
N TYR A 212 -7.55 10.53 -21.70
CA TYR A 212 -7.73 11.40 -20.54
C TYR A 212 -6.37 11.86 -20.03
N THR A 213 -6.23 13.16 -19.76
CA THR A 213 -5.06 13.74 -19.10
C THR A 213 -5.48 14.44 -17.82
N ASN A 214 -4.95 13.97 -16.69
CA ASN A 214 -5.09 14.65 -15.41
C ASN A 214 -4.23 15.94 -15.39
N THR A 215 -4.83 17.06 -14.99
CA THR A 215 -4.21 18.39 -14.94
C THR A 215 -3.80 18.82 -13.53
N LEU A 216 -4.30 18.14 -12.50
CA LEU A 216 -4.06 18.45 -11.08
C LEU A 216 -3.21 17.38 -10.42
N PHE A 217 -2.05 17.78 -9.90
CA PHE A 217 -1.24 16.90 -9.08
C PHE A 217 -1.89 16.72 -7.69
N HIS A 218 -2.40 15.53 -7.42
CA HIS A 218 -2.80 15.10 -6.09
C HIS A 218 -2.35 13.65 -5.88
N PRO A 219 -1.80 13.26 -4.71
CA PRO A 219 -1.23 11.93 -4.49
C PRO A 219 -2.26 10.80 -4.54
N SER A 220 -3.52 11.10 -4.23
CA SER A 220 -4.66 10.18 -4.33
C SER A 220 -5.95 10.97 -4.50
N THR A 221 -6.42 11.14 -5.73
CA THR A 221 -7.73 11.76 -6.01
C THR A 221 -8.50 10.91 -7.02
N ALA A 222 -9.74 11.30 -7.29
CA ALA A 222 -10.58 10.66 -8.29
C ALA A 222 -11.24 11.73 -9.14
N ASP A 223 -11.41 11.42 -10.42
CA ASP A 223 -12.22 12.20 -11.34
C ASP A 223 -13.41 11.35 -11.79
N THR A 224 -14.56 11.97 -12.00
CA THR A 224 -15.75 11.30 -12.48
C THR A 224 -15.95 11.68 -13.93
N VAL A 225 -15.90 10.70 -14.82
CA VAL A 225 -16.22 10.88 -16.23
C VAL A 225 -17.69 10.55 -16.43
N GLN A 226 -18.41 11.49 -17.02
CA GLN A 226 -19.80 11.32 -17.43
C GLN A 226 -19.86 11.20 -18.96
N LEU A 227 -20.54 10.16 -19.42
CA LEU A 227 -20.83 9.88 -20.82
C LEU A 227 -22.33 10.05 -21.04
N ASP A 228 -22.69 10.92 -21.97
CA ASP A 228 -24.08 11.20 -22.30
C ASP A 228 -24.36 10.89 -23.77
N THR A 229 -25.45 10.14 -23.96
CA THR A 229 -26.11 9.89 -25.25
C THR A 229 -27.60 10.16 -25.10
N GLU A 230 -28.34 10.24 -26.21
CA GLU A 230 -29.79 10.30 -26.15
C GLU A 230 -30.36 9.09 -25.38
N GLY A 231 -31.04 9.37 -24.25
CA GLY A 231 -31.71 8.37 -23.42
C GLY A 231 -30.80 7.54 -22.50
N HIS A 232 -29.48 7.68 -22.55
CA HIS A 232 -28.56 6.94 -21.68
C HIS A 232 -27.44 7.83 -21.13
N GLN A 233 -27.18 7.63 -19.84
CA GLN A 233 -26.10 8.26 -19.11
C GLN A 233 -25.27 7.18 -18.42
N ALA A 234 -23.95 7.29 -18.52
CA ALA A 234 -23.02 6.43 -17.81
C ALA A 234 -21.98 7.26 -17.06
N LEU A 235 -21.62 6.81 -15.86
CA LEU A 235 -20.57 7.43 -15.07
C LEU A 235 -19.53 6.37 -14.68
N PHE A 236 -18.26 6.74 -14.79
CA PHE A 236 -17.18 5.92 -14.26
C PHE A 236 -16.07 6.79 -13.67
N THR A 237 -15.28 6.20 -12.79
CA THR A 237 -14.25 6.92 -12.05
C THR A 237 -12.86 6.70 -12.64
N ILE A 238 -12.07 7.76 -12.76
CA ILE A 238 -10.64 7.71 -13.01
C ILE A 238 -9.92 7.96 -11.68
N LYS A 239 -9.29 6.93 -11.11
CA LYS A 239 -8.48 7.06 -9.89
C LYS A 239 -7.10 7.61 -10.28
N ILE A 240 -6.79 8.80 -9.77
CA ILE A 240 -5.51 9.48 -10.01
C ILE A 240 -4.62 9.19 -8.82
N ARG A 241 -3.70 8.23 -8.98
CA ARG A 241 -2.80 7.78 -7.91
C ARG A 241 -1.55 7.11 -8.45
N HIS A 242 -0.51 7.06 -7.62
CA HIS A 242 0.59 6.15 -7.87
C HIS A 242 0.16 4.72 -7.57
N GLY A 243 0.62 3.77 -8.37
CA GLY A 243 0.40 2.35 -8.10
C GLY A 243 1.03 1.95 -6.77
N VAL A 244 0.43 0.98 -6.09
CA VAL A 244 0.95 0.45 -4.81
C VAL A 244 2.35 -0.12 -5.06
N THR A 245 3.32 0.31 -4.26
CA THR A 245 4.68 -0.25 -4.33
C THR A 245 4.68 -1.63 -3.69
N PRO A 246 4.93 -2.71 -4.43
CA PRO A 246 4.93 -4.05 -3.84
C PRO A 246 6.11 -4.20 -2.88
N LYS A 247 5.85 -4.68 -1.66
CA LYS A 247 6.90 -5.08 -0.71
C LYS A 247 7.38 -6.49 -1.06
N LEU A 248 8.44 -6.56 -1.86
CA LEU A 248 9.06 -7.80 -2.27
C LEU A 248 10.17 -8.21 -1.29
N TYR A 249 10.23 -9.49 -0.95
CA TYR A 249 11.22 -10.06 -0.03
C TYR A 249 12.16 -11.00 -0.79
N ASN A 250 13.46 -10.91 -0.49
CA ASN A 250 14.45 -11.82 -1.03
C ASN A 250 14.59 -13.03 -0.11
N THR A 251 13.92 -14.11 -0.47
CA THR A 251 13.80 -15.33 0.33
C THR A 251 14.81 -16.41 -0.07
N GLY A 252 15.71 -16.12 -1.02
CA GLY A 252 16.56 -17.15 -1.64
C GLY A 252 15.78 -18.09 -2.56
N SER A 253 16.46 -19.14 -3.05
CA SER A 253 15.91 -20.17 -3.94
C SER A 253 15.15 -21.28 -3.21
N ASP A 254 15.47 -21.51 -1.93
CA ASP A 254 14.97 -22.63 -1.15
C ASP A 254 13.97 -22.16 -0.09
N TYR A 255 12.91 -22.93 0.13
CA TYR A 255 11.91 -22.62 1.15
C TYR A 255 12.52 -22.76 2.55
N ASN A 256 12.82 -21.61 3.16
CA ASN A 256 13.41 -21.53 4.49
C ASN A 256 12.55 -20.63 5.39
N ILE A 257 11.94 -21.22 6.43
CA ILE A 257 11.11 -20.50 7.40
C ILE A 257 11.88 -19.35 8.08
N SER A 258 13.17 -19.53 8.38
CA SER A 258 13.98 -18.48 9.02
C SER A 258 14.21 -17.26 8.12
N ALA A 259 14.09 -17.39 6.80
CA ALA A 259 14.15 -16.25 5.88
C ALA A 259 12.77 -15.56 5.70
N LEU A 260 11.69 -16.24 6.06
CA LEU A 260 10.31 -15.81 5.85
C LEU A 260 9.66 -15.25 7.11
N VAL A 261 10.02 -15.76 8.28
CA VAL A 261 9.34 -15.51 9.55
C VAL A 261 10.33 -15.03 10.60
N THR A 262 9.95 -13.96 11.29
CA THR A 262 10.55 -13.54 12.57
C THR A 262 9.47 -13.64 13.64
N ILE A 263 9.85 -14.17 14.80
CA ILE A 263 8.95 -14.24 15.97
C ILE A 263 9.13 -12.96 16.77
N ALA A 264 8.04 -12.26 17.05
CA ALA A 264 8.02 -11.05 17.86
C ALA A 264 7.25 -11.30 19.15
N THR A 265 7.83 -10.87 20.27
CA THR A 265 7.19 -10.96 21.57
C THR A 265 7.49 -9.72 22.41
N LYS A 266 6.70 -9.56 23.48
CA LYS A 266 6.88 -8.50 24.45
C LYS A 266 6.84 -9.11 25.84
N THR A 267 7.82 -8.75 26.68
CA THR A 267 7.88 -9.19 28.08
C THR A 267 7.76 -8.03 29.06
N PHE A 268 7.41 -8.35 30.31
CA PHE A 268 7.44 -7.46 31.46
C PHE A 268 7.56 -8.27 32.73
N LEU A 269 8.72 -8.23 33.39
CA LEU A 269 9.01 -8.93 34.65
C LEU A 269 8.89 -10.47 34.63
N ARG A 270 8.68 -11.12 33.47
CA ARG A 270 8.42 -12.56 33.33
C ARG A 270 9.54 -13.33 32.62
N TYR A 271 10.78 -13.13 33.06
CA TYR A 271 11.97 -13.70 32.41
C TYR A 271 12.03 -15.23 32.43
N ASP A 272 11.45 -15.88 33.45
CA ASP A 272 11.32 -17.34 33.50
C ASP A 272 10.44 -17.86 32.36
N LYS A 273 9.28 -17.22 32.16
CA LYS A 273 8.36 -17.56 31.06
C LYS A 273 8.95 -17.28 29.69
N LEU A 274 9.60 -16.12 29.56
CA LEU A 274 10.31 -15.77 28.34
C LEU A 274 11.41 -16.78 28.00
N GLN A 275 12.14 -17.29 29.00
CA GLN A 275 13.15 -18.33 28.78
C GLN A 275 12.50 -19.64 28.31
N ASP A 276 11.40 -20.08 28.93
CA ASP A 276 10.64 -21.26 28.50
C ASP A 276 10.14 -21.12 27.05
N LEU A 277 9.68 -19.93 26.66
CA LEU A 277 9.29 -19.60 25.29
C LEU A 277 10.50 -19.73 24.35
N ILE A 278 11.64 -19.11 24.67
CA ILE A 278 12.86 -19.15 23.85
C ILE A 278 13.33 -20.59 23.67
N ASP A 279 13.42 -21.36 24.75
CA ASP A 279 13.91 -22.74 24.72
C ASP A 279 13.01 -23.63 23.86
N SER A 280 11.69 -23.49 24.03
CA SER A 280 10.73 -24.24 23.20
C SER A 280 10.76 -23.81 21.73
N ILE A 281 10.92 -22.51 21.42
CA ILE A 281 11.13 -22.07 20.03
C ILE A 281 12.39 -22.72 19.46
N ARG A 282 13.51 -22.69 20.20
CA ARG A 282 14.80 -23.23 19.73
C ARG A 282 14.76 -24.73 19.48
N GLN A 283 13.90 -25.47 20.17
CA GLN A 283 13.67 -26.90 19.92
C GLN A 283 13.11 -27.18 18.53
N TYR A 284 12.23 -26.33 17.99
CA TYR A 284 11.54 -26.56 16.71
C TYR A 284 12.04 -25.66 15.56
N TYR A 285 12.50 -24.46 15.89
CA TYR A 285 12.95 -23.42 14.94
C TYR A 285 14.26 -22.77 15.43
N PRO A 286 15.39 -23.51 15.38
CA PRO A 286 16.64 -23.10 16.00
C PRO A 286 17.24 -21.80 15.42
N THR A 287 16.93 -21.49 14.15
CA THR A 287 17.52 -20.36 13.40
C THR A 287 16.54 -19.22 13.13
N VAL A 288 15.30 -19.30 13.60
CA VAL A 288 14.33 -18.20 13.46
C VAL A 288 14.68 -17.06 14.41
N THR A 289 14.77 -15.84 13.90
CA THR A 289 14.99 -14.64 14.70
C THR A 289 13.85 -14.41 15.68
N ILE A 290 14.19 -14.09 16.93
CA ILE A 290 13.27 -13.69 17.99
C ILE A 290 13.55 -12.25 18.36
N VAL A 291 12.57 -11.37 18.15
CA VAL A 291 12.62 -9.96 18.57
C VAL A 291 11.81 -9.82 19.85
N ILE A 292 12.45 -9.26 20.89
CA ILE A 292 11.88 -9.12 22.23
C ILE A 292 11.84 -7.64 22.59
N ALA A 293 10.65 -7.10 22.79
CA ALA A 293 10.46 -5.80 23.41
C ALA A 293 10.27 -5.96 24.93
N ASP A 294 11.03 -5.21 25.73
CA ASP A 294 11.01 -5.33 27.19
C ASP A 294 10.85 -3.95 27.84
N ASP A 295 9.74 -3.75 28.55
CA ASP A 295 9.43 -2.51 29.29
C ASP A 295 9.53 -2.69 30.81
N SER A 296 10.32 -3.66 31.28
CA SER A 296 10.60 -3.86 32.71
C SER A 296 11.41 -2.70 33.31
N GLU A 297 11.22 -2.40 34.59
CA GLU A 297 11.93 -1.30 35.28
C GLU A 297 13.44 -1.57 35.40
N HIS A 298 13.78 -2.83 35.66
CA HIS A 298 15.14 -3.32 35.81
C HIS A 298 15.34 -4.50 34.85
N PRO A 299 15.57 -4.23 33.55
CA PRO A 299 15.58 -5.28 32.56
C PRO A 299 16.78 -6.21 32.73
N LYS A 300 16.54 -7.53 32.63
CA LYS A 300 17.61 -8.53 32.59
C LYS A 300 18.03 -8.74 31.14
N THR A 301 19.34 -8.78 30.89
CA THR A 301 19.86 -9.05 29.54
C THR A 301 19.44 -10.43 29.07
N VAL A 302 18.76 -10.50 27.92
CA VAL A 302 18.45 -11.73 27.21
C VAL A 302 19.36 -11.81 26.00
N SER A 303 20.18 -12.85 25.91
CA SER A 303 21.18 -13.01 24.84
C SER A 303 21.22 -14.44 24.33
N GLY A 304 21.61 -14.61 23.08
CA GLY A 304 21.70 -15.90 22.42
C GLY A 304 21.67 -15.77 20.90
N PRO A 305 21.87 -16.89 20.18
CA PRO A 305 21.81 -16.88 18.72
C PRO A 305 20.41 -16.45 18.25
N TYR A 306 20.37 -15.57 17.24
CA TYR A 306 19.13 -15.04 16.63
C TYR A 306 18.17 -14.41 17.63
N ILE A 307 18.68 -13.76 18.67
CA ILE A 307 17.90 -12.98 19.64
C ILE A 307 18.24 -11.51 19.48
N GLU A 308 17.21 -10.69 19.32
CA GLU A 308 17.30 -9.24 19.34
C GLU A 308 16.45 -8.70 20.50
N HIS A 309 17.11 -8.16 21.53
CA HIS A 309 16.46 -7.69 22.75
C HIS A 309 16.49 -6.16 22.81
N TYR A 310 15.31 -5.55 22.83
CA TYR A 310 15.12 -4.10 22.81
C TYR A 310 14.45 -3.63 24.11
N ILE A 311 15.12 -2.69 24.78
CA ILE A 311 14.65 -2.11 26.04
C ILE A 311 13.80 -0.87 25.76
N MET A 312 12.68 -0.77 26.47
CA MET A 312 11.74 0.33 26.43
C MET A 312 11.73 1.12 27.75
N PRO A 313 11.20 2.35 27.75
CA PRO A 313 10.86 3.03 29.00
C PRO A 313 9.95 2.17 29.87
N PHE A 314 10.19 2.20 31.18
CA PHE A 314 9.45 1.39 32.15
C PHE A 314 7.93 1.49 31.97
N GLY A 315 7.28 0.34 31.86
CA GLY A 315 5.83 0.22 31.81
C GLY A 315 5.18 0.91 30.62
N LYS A 316 5.93 1.22 29.55
CA LYS A 316 5.43 1.92 28.35
C LYS A 316 4.18 1.24 27.77
N GLY A 317 4.08 -0.08 27.89
CA GLY A 317 2.83 -0.81 27.74
C GLY A 317 2.75 -1.70 26.51
N TRP A 318 1.63 -2.42 26.46
CA TRP A 318 1.40 -3.57 25.60
C TRP A 318 1.54 -3.23 24.11
N PHE A 319 0.69 -2.32 23.59
CA PHE A 319 0.67 -1.97 22.17
C PHE A 319 1.93 -1.19 21.72
N ALA A 320 2.50 -0.37 22.60
CA ALA A 320 3.78 0.27 22.33
C ALA A 320 4.92 -0.76 22.13
N GLY A 321 4.95 -1.82 22.95
CA GLY A 321 5.94 -2.89 22.80
C GLY A 321 5.71 -3.73 21.55
N ARG A 322 4.46 -3.96 21.14
CA ARG A 322 4.16 -4.61 19.86
C ARG A 322 4.72 -3.82 18.68
N ASN A 323 4.50 -2.50 18.66
CA ASN A 323 5.04 -1.64 17.61
C ASN A 323 6.56 -1.68 17.57
N LEU A 324 7.23 -1.61 18.73
CA LEU A 324 8.68 -1.68 18.79
C LEU A 324 9.17 -3.00 18.18
N ALA A 325 8.68 -4.14 18.66
CA ALA A 325 9.11 -5.44 18.15
C ALA A 325 8.85 -5.60 16.64
N VAL A 326 7.65 -5.27 16.17
CA VAL A 326 7.29 -5.36 14.74
C VAL A 326 8.09 -4.39 13.86
N SER A 327 8.51 -3.24 14.38
CA SER A 327 9.34 -2.29 13.63
C SER A 327 10.75 -2.80 13.32
N GLN A 328 11.23 -3.79 14.07
CA GLN A 328 12.56 -4.40 13.87
C GLN A 328 12.48 -5.63 12.95
N VAL A 329 11.27 -6.10 12.62
CA VAL A 329 11.10 -7.26 11.73
C VAL A 329 11.42 -6.90 10.29
N THR A 330 12.35 -7.64 9.69
CA THR A 330 12.80 -7.49 8.30
C THR A 330 12.29 -8.59 7.36
N THR A 331 11.71 -9.66 7.91
CA THR A 331 11.16 -10.79 7.15
C THR A 331 9.77 -10.50 6.60
N LYS A 332 9.33 -11.30 5.61
CA LYS A 332 8.00 -11.17 4.97
C LYS A 332 6.85 -11.27 5.95
N TYR A 333 6.99 -12.17 6.92
CA TYR A 333 5.99 -12.44 7.93
C TYR A 333 6.54 -12.23 9.33
N VAL A 334 5.68 -11.75 10.22
CA VAL A 334 5.90 -11.68 11.65
C VAL A 334 4.93 -12.64 12.34
N LEU A 335 5.44 -13.48 13.23
CA LEU A 335 4.61 -14.25 14.15
C LEU A 335 4.55 -13.52 15.49
N TRP A 336 3.37 -13.10 15.92
CA TRP A 336 3.17 -12.57 17.26
C TRP A 336 2.92 -13.71 18.26
N VAL A 337 3.64 -13.68 19.38
CA VAL A 337 3.47 -14.61 20.52
C VAL A 337 3.53 -13.86 21.84
N ASP A 338 2.74 -14.30 22.83
CA ASP A 338 2.90 -13.84 24.21
C ASP A 338 4.09 -14.58 24.86
N ASP A 339 4.79 -13.91 25.80
CA ASP A 339 6.03 -14.39 26.45
C ASP A 339 5.83 -15.61 27.36
N ASP A 340 4.59 -16.08 27.54
CA ASP A 340 4.22 -17.28 28.30
C ASP A 340 3.66 -18.42 27.43
N PHE A 341 3.93 -18.37 26.12
CA PHE A 341 3.64 -19.48 25.21
C PHE A 341 4.76 -20.52 25.16
N ILE A 342 4.40 -21.75 24.81
CA ILE A 342 5.31 -22.89 24.72
C ILE A 342 5.09 -23.59 23.38
N PHE A 343 6.12 -23.61 22.55
CA PHE A 343 6.09 -24.27 21.25
C PHE A 343 6.09 -25.79 21.42
N THR A 344 5.34 -26.47 20.55
CA THR A 344 5.24 -27.93 20.53
C THR A 344 5.34 -28.45 19.11
N ALA A 345 5.32 -29.78 18.96
CA ALA A 345 5.24 -30.41 17.65
C ALA A 345 4.01 -29.96 16.82
N ASN A 346 2.96 -29.42 17.45
CA ASN A 346 1.76 -28.90 16.78
C ASN A 346 1.88 -27.43 16.37
N THR A 347 2.95 -26.74 16.74
CA THR A 347 3.18 -25.33 16.42
C THR A 347 3.89 -25.23 15.05
N LYS A 348 3.17 -25.53 13.97
CA LYS A 348 3.68 -25.59 12.59
C LYS A 348 3.59 -24.24 11.86
N LEU A 349 4.71 -23.52 11.76
CA LEU A 349 4.76 -22.23 11.08
C LEU A 349 4.60 -22.37 9.56
N GLU A 350 5.08 -23.49 8.99
CA GLU A 350 4.98 -23.82 7.57
C GLU A 350 3.52 -23.80 7.10
N LYS A 351 2.60 -24.32 7.93
CA LYS A 351 1.17 -24.32 7.61
C LYS A 351 0.59 -22.92 7.53
N LEU A 352 0.94 -22.05 8.48
CA LEU A 352 0.48 -20.66 8.48
C LEU A 352 1.06 -19.88 7.30
N VAL A 353 2.34 -20.09 6.97
CA VAL A 353 2.97 -19.51 5.78
C VAL A 353 2.28 -19.99 4.50
N ASP A 354 1.99 -21.29 4.38
CA ASP A 354 1.34 -21.85 3.20
C ASP A 354 -0.05 -21.24 2.96
N VAL A 355 -0.82 -21.00 4.03
CA VAL A 355 -2.10 -20.27 3.96
C VAL A 355 -1.88 -18.85 3.42
N LEU A 356 -0.91 -18.09 3.95
CA LEU A 356 -0.68 -16.71 3.51
C LEU A 356 -0.07 -16.59 2.10
N GLU A 357 0.62 -17.63 1.59
CA GLU A 357 1.19 -17.63 0.23
C GLU A 357 0.17 -18.06 -0.85
N LYS A 358 -0.86 -18.83 -0.47
CA LYS A 358 -1.86 -19.40 -1.40
C LYS A 358 -3.23 -18.73 -1.32
N THR A 359 -3.42 -17.76 -0.43
CA THR A 359 -4.68 -17.04 -0.26
C THR A 359 -4.45 -15.52 -0.32
N THR A 360 -5.54 -14.75 -0.28
CA THR A 360 -5.49 -13.29 -0.19
C THR A 360 -5.43 -12.79 1.26
N LEU A 361 -5.23 -13.68 2.24
CA LEU A 361 -5.14 -13.31 3.65
C LEU A 361 -3.86 -12.50 3.93
N ASP A 362 -3.99 -11.52 4.81
CA ASP A 362 -2.88 -10.74 5.34
C ASP A 362 -2.41 -11.27 6.70
N LEU A 363 -3.28 -11.99 7.43
CA LEU A 363 -3.03 -12.51 8.77
C LEU A 363 -3.78 -13.83 8.99
N VAL A 364 -3.13 -14.78 9.65
CA VAL A 364 -3.73 -16.05 10.07
C VAL A 364 -3.37 -16.40 11.52
N GLY A 365 -4.39 -16.56 12.35
CA GLY A 365 -4.26 -16.99 13.75
C GLY A 365 -4.21 -18.51 13.90
N GLY A 366 -3.52 -19.00 14.93
CA GLY A 366 -3.61 -20.39 15.38
C GLY A 366 -4.56 -20.55 16.58
N ALA A 367 -4.42 -21.66 17.29
CA ALA A 367 -5.09 -21.92 18.56
C ALA A 367 -4.10 -21.94 19.73
N VAL A 368 -4.56 -21.54 20.91
CA VAL A 368 -3.80 -21.60 22.16
C VAL A 368 -4.42 -22.65 23.06
N ARG A 369 -3.61 -23.60 23.53
CA ARG A 369 -4.02 -24.67 24.45
C ARG A 369 -3.56 -24.36 25.87
N GLU A 370 -4.51 -24.25 26.79
CA GLU A 370 -4.23 -24.09 28.21
C GLU A 370 -3.75 -25.40 28.84
N ALA A 371 -3.09 -25.32 30.01
CA ALA A 371 -2.64 -26.49 30.77
C ALA A 371 -3.78 -27.45 31.16
N THR A 372 -5.03 -26.98 31.18
CA THR A 372 -6.24 -27.79 31.40
C THR A 372 -6.64 -28.65 30.20
N GLY A 373 -5.99 -28.45 29.04
CA GLY A 373 -6.34 -29.08 27.76
C GLY A 373 -7.34 -28.28 26.92
N TYR A 374 -7.99 -27.26 27.50
CA TYR A 374 -8.89 -26.37 26.75
C TYR A 374 -8.12 -25.63 25.66
N THR A 375 -8.66 -25.63 24.43
CA THR A 375 -8.03 -24.98 23.27
C THR A 375 -8.92 -23.87 22.75
N ALA A 376 -8.36 -22.66 22.61
CA ALA A 376 -9.07 -21.45 22.20
C ALA A 376 -8.44 -20.82 20.96
N THR A 377 -9.28 -20.39 20.02
CA THR A 377 -8.87 -19.63 18.82
C THR A 377 -9.24 -18.15 18.90
N TYR A 378 -10.19 -17.81 19.78
CA TYR A 378 -10.72 -16.45 19.97
C TYR A 378 -11.26 -15.80 18.68
N ARG A 379 -11.81 -16.62 17.76
CA ARG A 379 -12.40 -16.15 16.50
C ARG A 379 -13.56 -15.16 16.76
N GLN A 380 -13.50 -14.00 16.12
CA GLN A 380 -14.54 -12.97 16.19
C GLN A 380 -15.03 -12.61 14.78
N THR A 381 -16.32 -12.32 14.67
CA THR A 381 -16.92 -11.56 13.57
C THR A 381 -17.24 -10.16 14.07
N ILE A 382 -16.89 -9.14 13.31
CA ILE A 382 -17.09 -7.74 13.63
C ILE A 382 -17.97 -7.12 12.53
N SER A 383 -19.05 -6.46 12.93
CA SER A 383 -19.91 -5.70 12.02
C SER A 383 -20.11 -4.28 12.53
N ILE A 384 -20.22 -3.33 11.61
CA ILE A 384 -20.47 -1.93 11.89
C ILE A 384 -21.83 -1.57 11.29
N GLU A 385 -22.73 -1.06 12.13
CA GLU A 385 -23.98 -0.46 11.71
C GLU A 385 -23.77 1.05 11.55
N ALA A 386 -24.07 1.58 10.37
CA ALA A 386 -23.90 3.00 10.08
C ALA A 386 -24.89 3.82 10.90
N GLY A 387 -24.38 4.84 11.61
CA GLY A 387 -25.21 5.82 12.28
C GLY A 387 -25.24 7.16 11.57
N GLU A 388 -25.73 8.19 12.27
CA GLU A 388 -25.83 9.56 11.77
C GLU A 388 -24.69 10.43 12.35
N GLU A 389 -25.00 11.65 12.80
CA GLU A 389 -24.02 12.61 13.29
C GLU A 389 -23.23 12.09 14.51
N ASP A 390 -23.89 11.32 15.38
CA ASP A 390 -23.32 10.78 16.63
C ASP A 390 -22.30 9.64 16.41
N GLY A 391 -22.28 9.03 15.23
CA GLY A 391 -21.34 7.96 14.86
C GLY A 391 -21.98 6.58 14.72
N ASP A 392 -21.15 5.58 14.47
CA ASP A 392 -21.55 4.21 14.11
C ASP A 392 -21.70 3.29 15.34
N CYS A 393 -22.27 2.11 15.13
CA CYS A 393 -22.47 1.10 16.15
C CYS A 393 -21.65 -0.16 15.87
N LEU A 394 -20.79 -0.54 16.82
CA LEU A 394 -19.89 -1.68 16.69
C LEU A 394 -20.48 -2.94 17.33
N HIS A 395 -20.57 -4.03 16.57
CA HIS A 395 -21.02 -5.33 17.05
C HIS A 395 -19.92 -6.37 16.87
N MET A 396 -19.56 -7.03 17.97
CA MET A 396 -18.57 -8.12 17.97
C MET A 396 -19.25 -9.41 18.41
N ARG A 397 -19.08 -10.50 17.67
CA ARG A 397 -19.65 -11.81 18.01
C ARG A 397 -18.58 -12.89 17.89
N ARG A 398 -18.57 -13.86 18.80
CA ARG A 398 -17.78 -15.07 18.64
C ARG A 398 -18.26 -15.85 17.41
N GLY A 399 -17.37 -16.16 16.49
CA GLY A 399 -17.73 -16.84 15.25
C GLY A 399 -16.72 -16.64 14.14
N PHE A 400 -17.07 -17.10 12.94
CA PHE A 400 -16.30 -16.94 11.71
C PHE A 400 -17.27 -16.81 10.52
N HIS A 401 -16.78 -16.32 9.38
CA HIS A 401 -17.59 -16.07 8.19
C HIS A 401 -17.77 -17.33 7.33
N HIS A 402 -16.67 -17.93 6.88
CA HIS A 402 -16.68 -19.16 6.08
C HIS A 402 -15.34 -19.89 6.11
N ILE A 403 -15.33 -21.15 5.66
CA ILE A 403 -14.12 -21.97 5.51
C ILE A 403 -13.29 -21.47 4.32
N ILE A 404 -11.97 -21.63 4.39
CA ILE A 404 -11.05 -21.29 3.31
C ILE A 404 -10.89 -22.48 2.37
N GLN A 405 -11.14 -22.28 1.08
CA GLN A 405 -11.00 -23.31 0.07
C GLN A 405 -9.56 -23.85 0.03
N GLY A 406 -9.42 -25.18 0.09
CA GLY A 406 -8.11 -25.86 0.15
C GLY A 406 -7.49 -25.96 1.55
N PHE A 407 -8.07 -25.28 2.56
CA PHE A 407 -7.58 -25.29 3.95
C PHE A 407 -8.75 -25.55 4.92
N PRO A 408 -9.19 -26.81 5.09
CA PRO A 408 -10.43 -27.15 5.81
C PRO A 408 -10.41 -26.81 7.31
N HIS A 409 -9.23 -26.71 7.92
CA HIS A 409 -9.05 -26.31 9.32
C HIS A 409 -8.98 -24.80 9.52
N CYS A 410 -9.09 -24.02 8.44
CA CYS A 410 -8.92 -22.58 8.45
C CYS A 410 -10.19 -21.87 7.98
N VAL A 411 -10.54 -20.79 8.66
CA VAL A 411 -11.74 -19.98 8.41
C VAL A 411 -11.39 -18.50 8.28
N VAL A 412 -12.22 -17.74 7.56
CA VAL A 412 -12.17 -16.27 7.54
C VAL A 412 -12.89 -15.71 8.77
N THR A 413 -12.28 -14.75 9.44
CA THR A 413 -12.74 -14.14 10.71
C THR A 413 -12.19 -12.71 10.78
N ASP A 414 -12.71 -11.86 11.66
CA ASP A 414 -12.23 -10.47 11.80
C ASP A 414 -11.23 -10.29 12.94
N GLY A 415 -11.17 -11.23 13.88
CA GLY A 415 -10.23 -11.18 15.00
C GLY A 415 -9.83 -12.57 15.47
N VAL A 416 -8.60 -12.70 15.96
CA VAL A 416 -8.01 -13.96 16.42
C VAL A 416 -7.30 -13.78 17.77
N ILE A 417 -6.96 -14.89 18.41
CA ILE A 417 -6.15 -14.91 19.64
C ILE A 417 -4.74 -14.35 19.39
N ASN A 418 -4.02 -13.96 20.45
CA ASN A 418 -2.64 -13.44 20.43
C ASN A 418 -1.55 -14.45 19.97
N PHE A 419 -1.90 -15.38 19.10
CA PHE A 419 -1.01 -16.28 18.40
C PHE A 419 -1.36 -16.22 16.91
N PHE A 420 -0.65 -15.38 16.15
CA PHE A 420 -0.93 -15.19 14.73
C PHE A 420 0.31 -14.89 13.91
N LEU A 421 0.32 -15.38 12.68
CA LEU A 421 1.29 -15.02 11.64
C LEU A 421 0.65 -13.98 10.73
N ALA A 422 1.39 -12.92 10.40
CA ALA A 422 0.87 -11.85 9.55
C ALA A 422 1.94 -11.32 8.61
N ARG A 423 1.52 -10.77 7.47
CA ARG A 423 2.36 -9.96 6.60
C ARG A 423 2.91 -8.77 7.39
N THR A 424 4.23 -8.67 7.47
CA THR A 424 4.90 -7.64 8.30
C THR A 424 4.47 -6.23 7.89
N ASP A 425 4.36 -5.97 6.59
CA ASP A 425 3.95 -4.67 6.06
C ASP A 425 2.51 -4.28 6.43
N LYS A 426 1.62 -5.27 6.53
CA LYS A 426 0.21 -5.07 6.88
C LYS A 426 0.02 -4.76 8.36
N VAL A 427 0.75 -5.46 9.23
CA VAL A 427 0.75 -5.15 10.67
C VAL A 427 1.34 -3.75 10.92
N GLN A 428 2.41 -3.38 10.21
CA GLN A 428 3.01 -2.04 10.28
C GLN A 428 2.06 -0.95 9.76
N GLN A 429 1.28 -1.25 8.70
CA GLN A 429 0.32 -0.31 8.13
C GLN A 429 -0.82 0.01 9.09
N VAL A 430 -1.37 -1.00 9.77
CA VAL A 430 -2.44 -0.80 10.77
C VAL A 430 -1.88 -0.18 12.04
N GLY A 431 -0.78 -0.74 12.55
CA GLY A 431 -0.15 -0.32 13.80
C GLY A 431 -0.98 -0.64 15.04
N PHE A 432 -0.34 -0.63 16.20
CA PHE A 432 -0.99 -0.81 17.49
C PHE A 432 -1.08 0.54 18.22
N ASP A 433 -2.27 1.05 18.58
CA ASP A 433 -2.38 2.36 19.23
C ASP A 433 -1.67 2.35 20.61
N PRO A 434 -0.55 3.07 20.79
CA PRO A 434 0.26 3.00 22.01
C PRO A 434 -0.44 3.59 23.24
N ARG A 435 -1.57 4.30 23.07
CA ARG A 435 -2.40 4.76 24.21
C ARG A 435 -3.06 3.59 24.94
N LEU A 436 -3.21 2.45 24.29
CA LEU A 436 -3.73 1.22 24.88
C LEU A 436 -2.63 0.44 25.61
N ALA A 437 -2.16 0.98 26.73
CA ALA A 437 -0.97 0.46 27.43
C ALA A 437 -1.21 -0.85 28.21
N ARG A 438 -2.46 -1.18 28.56
CA ARG A 438 -2.79 -2.29 29.49
C ARG A 438 -3.92 -3.20 29.03
N VAL A 439 -4.98 -2.62 28.45
CA VAL A 439 -6.18 -3.35 28.03
C VAL A 439 -6.38 -3.13 26.54
N ALA A 440 -5.94 -4.10 25.74
CA ALA A 440 -6.30 -4.18 24.33
C ALA A 440 -6.05 -5.57 23.75
N HIS A 441 -6.85 -5.91 22.74
CA HIS A 441 -6.74 -7.09 21.91
C HIS A 441 -7.43 -6.86 20.56
N LEU A 442 -8.76 -6.67 20.59
CA LEU A 442 -9.58 -6.51 19.39
C LEU A 442 -9.44 -5.14 18.74
N GLU A 443 -8.91 -4.14 19.46
CA GLU A 443 -8.74 -2.78 18.96
C GLU A 443 -7.81 -2.74 17.74
N PHE A 444 -6.78 -3.59 17.69
CA PHE A 444 -5.94 -3.75 16.49
C PHE A 444 -6.74 -4.24 15.28
N PHE A 445 -7.64 -5.20 15.50
CA PHE A 445 -8.46 -5.76 14.43
C PHE A 445 -9.55 -4.78 13.97
N ILE A 446 -10.13 -4.03 14.92
CA ILE A 446 -11.08 -2.95 14.64
C ILE A 446 -10.40 -1.86 13.77
N ASP A 447 -9.19 -1.44 14.13
CA ASP A 447 -8.42 -0.48 13.33
C ASP A 447 -7.98 -1.04 11.97
N GLY A 448 -7.91 -2.37 11.85
CA GLY A 448 -7.57 -3.08 10.62
C GLY A 448 -8.75 -3.35 9.68
N LEU A 449 -9.99 -3.06 10.07
CA LEU A 449 -11.18 -3.28 9.23
C LEU A 449 -11.05 -2.54 7.89
N GLY A 450 -11.33 -3.24 6.79
CA GLY A 450 -11.16 -2.72 5.43
C GLY A 450 -9.72 -2.71 4.91
N SER A 451 -8.72 -3.02 5.74
CA SER A 451 -7.29 -3.07 5.34
C SER A 451 -6.63 -4.44 5.52
N LEU A 452 -7.09 -5.23 6.49
CA LEU A 452 -6.63 -6.59 6.77
C LEU A 452 -7.67 -7.62 6.34
N HIS A 453 -7.21 -8.65 5.64
CA HIS A 453 -7.98 -9.88 5.46
C HIS A 453 -7.47 -10.96 6.43
N VAL A 454 -8.33 -11.36 7.38
CA VAL A 454 -7.93 -12.15 8.57
C VAL A 454 -8.52 -13.56 8.51
N GLY A 455 -7.72 -14.56 8.89
CA GLY A 455 -8.13 -15.95 9.00
C GLY A 455 -7.66 -16.61 10.30
N SER A 456 -8.16 -17.82 10.59
CA SER A 456 -7.78 -18.60 11.77
C SER A 456 -7.80 -20.09 11.48
N CYS A 457 -6.72 -20.80 11.81
CA CYS A 457 -6.60 -22.25 11.74
C CYS A 457 -6.65 -22.87 13.14
N ASP A 458 -7.42 -23.96 13.33
CA ASP A 458 -7.51 -24.65 14.64
C ASP A 458 -6.52 -25.81 14.81
N ASP A 459 -5.83 -26.20 13.74
CA ASP A 459 -4.89 -27.33 13.72
C ASP A 459 -3.41 -26.92 13.90
N VAL A 460 -3.13 -25.61 14.03
CA VAL A 460 -1.83 -25.06 14.42
C VAL A 460 -1.95 -24.53 15.84
N ILE A 461 -1.30 -25.21 16.79
CA ILE A 461 -1.57 -25.03 18.21
C ILE A 461 -0.28 -24.70 18.96
N VAL A 462 -0.32 -23.67 19.79
CA VAL A 462 0.71 -23.34 20.78
C VAL A 462 0.17 -23.60 22.19
N ASN A 463 1.02 -24.06 23.10
CA ASN A 463 0.61 -24.23 24.50
C ASN A 463 0.79 -22.92 25.26
N HIS A 464 0.03 -22.76 26.34
CA HIS A 464 0.16 -21.66 27.29
C HIS A 464 0.73 -22.18 28.60
N ALA A 465 1.70 -21.46 29.20
CA ALA A 465 2.19 -21.75 30.53
C ALA A 465 1.04 -21.75 31.55
N THR A 466 1.14 -22.59 32.59
CA THR A 466 0.04 -22.75 33.54
C THR A 466 -0.30 -21.43 34.24
N LYS A 467 -1.59 -21.04 34.17
CA LYS A 467 -2.15 -19.92 34.93
C LYS A 467 -2.61 -20.34 36.33
N ILE A 468 -2.57 -21.65 36.63
CA ILE A 468 -3.01 -22.19 37.92
C ILE A 468 -1.99 -21.80 38.98
N LYS A 469 -2.43 -20.94 39.90
CA LYS A 469 -1.60 -20.40 40.99
C LYS A 469 -1.73 -21.28 42.23
N LEU A 470 -0.65 -21.96 42.61
CA LEU A 470 -0.56 -22.64 43.90
C LEU A 470 -0.21 -21.61 45.01
N PRO A 471 -0.77 -21.71 46.22
CA PRO A 471 -0.56 -20.73 47.30
C PRO A 471 0.91 -20.53 47.69
N TRP A 472 1.73 -21.55 47.51
CA TRP A 472 3.12 -21.63 47.98
C TRP A 472 4.16 -21.32 46.88
N GLY A 473 3.74 -20.82 45.71
CA GLY A 473 4.61 -20.77 44.52
C GLY A 473 4.65 -19.44 43.76
N GLN A 474 4.02 -18.36 44.25
CA GLN A 474 4.07 -17.06 43.56
C GLN A 474 5.32 -16.27 43.95
N SER A 475 6.13 -15.93 42.94
CA SER A 475 7.28 -15.03 43.12
C SER A 475 6.81 -13.59 43.38
N GLU A 476 7.68 -12.76 43.97
CA GLU A 476 7.40 -11.31 44.11
C GLU A 476 7.25 -10.62 42.75
N SER A 477 7.95 -11.10 41.71
CA SER A 477 7.74 -10.65 40.33
C SER A 477 6.34 -10.98 39.81
N ASP A 478 5.79 -12.16 40.11
CA ASP A 478 4.42 -12.53 39.70
C ASP A 478 3.36 -11.64 40.35
N LYS A 479 3.56 -11.34 41.64
CA LYS A 479 2.67 -10.44 42.39
C LYS A 479 2.73 -9.02 41.83
N THR A 480 3.92 -8.55 41.49
CA THR A 480 4.12 -7.23 40.89
C THR A 480 3.50 -7.16 39.50
N TYR A 481 3.80 -8.13 38.63
CA TYR A 481 3.20 -8.27 37.30
C TYR A 481 1.66 -8.26 37.36
N ALA A 482 1.06 -9.00 38.29
CA ALA A 482 -0.39 -9.07 38.44
C ALA A 482 -1.05 -7.70 38.67
N ARG A 483 -0.39 -6.78 39.40
CA ARG A 483 -0.89 -5.42 39.63
C ARG A 483 -0.94 -4.58 38.35
N PHE A 484 -0.01 -4.82 37.42
CA PHE A 484 -0.01 -4.15 36.12
C PHE A 484 -0.97 -4.81 35.13
N ARG A 485 -1.09 -6.14 35.17
CA ARG A 485 -1.95 -6.90 34.26
C ARG A 485 -3.44 -6.66 34.51
N TYR A 486 -3.82 -6.53 35.77
CA TYR A 486 -5.18 -6.29 36.23
C TYR A 486 -5.22 -4.93 36.92
N PRO A 487 -5.31 -3.83 36.16
CA PRO A 487 -5.37 -2.50 36.75
C PRO A 487 -6.61 -2.38 37.66
N PRO A 488 -6.52 -1.57 38.72
CA PRO A 488 -7.66 -1.35 39.61
C PRO A 488 -8.84 -0.71 38.83
N ALA A 489 -10.05 -0.87 39.36
CA ALA A 489 -11.26 -0.31 38.75
C ALA A 489 -11.21 1.23 38.56
N SER A 490 -10.36 1.93 39.35
CA SER A 490 -10.09 3.37 39.24
C SER A 490 -9.12 3.74 38.12
N SER A 491 -8.61 2.79 37.34
CA SER A 491 -7.68 3.06 36.24
C SER A 491 -8.40 3.64 35.02
N ASP A 492 -7.82 4.67 34.42
CA ASP A 492 -8.31 5.29 33.18
C ASP A 492 -8.18 4.39 31.93
N ALA A 493 -7.72 3.13 32.05
CA ALA A 493 -7.51 2.25 30.91
C ALA A 493 -8.80 2.00 30.11
N THR A 494 -9.92 1.72 30.79
CA THR A 494 -11.21 1.52 30.14
C THR A 494 -11.76 2.81 29.56
N HIS A 495 -11.62 3.94 30.28
CA HIS A 495 -12.02 5.25 29.79
C HIS A 495 -11.24 5.65 28.54
N THR A 496 -9.92 5.43 28.54
CA THR A 496 -9.06 5.66 27.38
C THR A 496 -9.53 4.82 26.20
N LYS A 497 -9.69 3.50 26.39
CA LYS A 497 -10.19 2.60 25.34
C LYS A 497 -11.51 3.08 24.74
N ASN A 498 -12.50 3.39 25.57
CA ASN A 498 -13.81 3.87 25.10
C ASN A 498 -13.70 5.22 24.39
N GLY A 499 -12.87 6.13 24.90
CA GLY A 499 -12.59 7.41 24.27
C GLY A 499 -11.94 7.26 22.89
N LEU A 500 -11.11 6.22 22.67
CA LEU A 500 -10.57 5.91 21.35
C LEU A 500 -11.64 5.42 20.40
N LEU A 501 -12.46 4.46 20.83
CA LEU A 501 -13.55 3.95 20.01
C LEU A 501 -14.53 5.07 19.62
N TYR A 502 -14.85 5.95 20.56
CA TYR A 502 -15.72 7.10 20.30
C TYR A 502 -15.07 8.14 19.38
N PHE A 503 -13.90 8.66 19.73
CA PHE A 503 -13.29 9.77 18.99
C PHE A 503 -12.58 9.34 17.70
N LYS A 504 -11.75 8.29 17.77
CA LYS A 504 -10.93 7.85 16.64
C LYS A 504 -11.75 7.02 15.65
N ASN A 505 -12.51 6.06 16.15
CA ASN A 505 -13.26 5.14 15.30
C ASN A 505 -14.71 5.61 15.03
N ARG A 506 -15.12 6.76 15.58
CA ARG A 506 -16.47 7.34 15.44
C ARG A 506 -17.58 6.38 15.87
N PHE A 507 -17.37 5.57 16.91
CA PHE A 507 -18.41 4.68 17.43
C PHE A 507 -19.17 5.29 18.60
N GLN A 508 -20.50 5.36 18.50
CA GLN A 508 -21.37 5.74 19.62
C GLN A 508 -21.82 4.55 20.47
N CYS A 509 -21.82 3.33 19.93
CA CYS A 509 -22.27 2.16 20.67
C CYS A 509 -21.41 0.91 20.41
N LEU A 510 -21.41 -0.02 21.38
CA LEU A 510 -20.64 -1.27 21.34
C LEU A 510 -21.45 -2.42 21.95
N THR A 511 -21.55 -3.55 21.23
CA THR A 511 -22.12 -4.80 21.76
C THR A 511 -21.18 -5.98 21.55
N HIS A 512 -21.03 -6.87 22.53
CA HIS A 512 -20.14 -8.04 22.47
C HIS A 512 -20.67 -9.25 23.27
N ASN A 513 -20.21 -10.48 22.97
CA ASN A 513 -20.58 -11.73 23.67
C ASN A 513 -19.41 -12.63 24.11
#